data_AF-C7NLB3-F1
#
_entry.id   AF-C7NLB3-F1
#
_cell.length_a   1.000
_cell.length_b   1.000
_cell.length_c   1.000
_cell.angle_alpha   90.00
_cell.angle_beta   90.00
_cell.angle_gamma   90.00
#
_symmetry.space_group_name_H-M   'P 1'
#
loop_
_entity.id
_entity.type
_entity.pdbx_description
1 polymer ?
#
loop_
_entity_poly.entity_id
_entity_poly.type
_entity_poly.pdbx_seq_one_letter_code
_entity_poly.pdbx_strand_id
1 'polypeptide(L)'
;MTADEQEAAGYAMRRLRDTTDLTIEYIGYGCGRYFGYNDMTWFSEDLPPGVRGRYQCDDCRGGRSYKGSVYIDFPELKRGANDWSDIRKTTVHEVGHSLSFRHDSVSAMIQGEVPSTHWRWRSFSASDRDDINRAF
;
A
#
# COMPACT_ATOMS: atom_id res chain seq x y z
N MET A 1 0.94 5.17 14.74
CA MET A 1 1.41 5.84 13.51
C MET A 1 1.57 7.32 13.76
N THR A 2 2.74 7.88 13.45
CA THR A 2 3.04 9.32 13.46
C THR A 2 2.34 10.06 12.31
N ALA A 3 2.37 11.40 12.28
CA ALA A 3 1.76 12.19 11.22
C ALA A 3 2.34 11.87 9.83
N ASP A 4 3.66 11.67 9.72
CA ASP A 4 4.32 11.31 8.46
C ASP A 4 3.87 9.92 7.96
N GLU A 5 3.71 8.97 8.88
CA GLU A 5 3.24 7.62 8.56
C GLU A 5 1.79 7.62 8.10
N GLN A 6 0.97 8.49 8.70
CA GLN A 6 -0.40 8.75 8.30
C GLN A 6 -0.48 9.43 6.93
N GLU A 7 0.43 10.36 6.62
CA GLU A 7 0.55 10.96 5.29
C GLU A 7 0.94 9.91 4.24
N ALA A 8 1.86 9.00 4.55
CA ALA A 8 2.30 7.94 3.66
C ALA A 8 1.17 6.97 3.29
N ALA A 9 0.37 6.54 4.27
CA ALA A 9 -0.83 5.74 4.04
C ALA A 9 -1.84 6.51 3.18
N GLY A 10 -2.09 7.78 3.51
CA GLY A 10 -2.98 8.65 2.73
C GLY A 10 -2.49 8.86 1.29
N TYR A 11 -1.19 8.96 1.08
CA TYR A 11 -0.58 9.05 -0.25
C TYR A 11 -0.86 7.79 -1.08
N ALA A 12 -0.66 6.60 -0.51
CA ALA A 12 -0.88 5.35 -1.22
C ALA A 12 -2.35 5.17 -1.62
N MET A 13 -3.27 5.47 -0.70
CA MET A 13 -4.70 5.46 -1.00
C MET A 13 -5.04 6.48 -2.10
N ARG A 14 -4.63 7.75 -1.97
CA ARG A 14 -4.86 8.75 -3.02
C ARG A 14 -4.30 8.30 -4.37
N ARG A 15 -3.13 7.66 -4.38
CA ARG A 15 -2.53 7.15 -5.61
C ARG A 15 -3.40 6.10 -6.26
N LEU A 16 -4.01 5.20 -5.48
CA LEU A 16 -4.98 4.25 -5.99
C LEU A 16 -6.16 4.97 -6.66
N ARG A 17 -6.87 5.83 -5.92
CA ARG A 17 -8.00 6.61 -6.43
C ARG A 17 -7.66 7.42 -7.69
N ASP A 18 -6.51 8.07 -7.71
CA ASP A 18 -6.13 8.97 -8.81
C ASP A 18 -5.67 8.20 -10.06
N THR A 19 -5.53 6.87 -9.98
CA THR A 19 -5.04 6.05 -11.10
C THR A 19 -6.00 4.93 -11.51
N THR A 20 -7.10 4.73 -10.80
CA THR A 20 -8.10 3.70 -11.06
C THR A 20 -9.50 4.28 -10.92
N ASP A 21 -10.52 3.49 -11.22
CA ASP A 21 -11.92 3.89 -11.10
C ASP A 21 -12.46 3.71 -9.65
N LEU A 22 -11.58 3.33 -8.71
CA LEU A 22 -11.94 3.16 -7.30
C LEU A 22 -12.09 4.51 -6.60
N THR A 23 -13.08 4.59 -5.72
CA THR A 23 -13.30 5.75 -4.86
C THR A 23 -12.81 5.51 -3.44
N ILE A 24 -12.34 6.57 -2.79
CA ILE A 24 -12.07 6.56 -1.35
C ILE A 24 -13.17 7.35 -0.67
N GLU A 25 -14.00 6.66 0.10
CA GLU A 25 -15.08 7.27 0.85
C GLU A 25 -14.55 7.98 2.11
N TYR A 26 -13.61 7.36 2.82
CA TYR A 26 -13.10 7.88 4.08
C TYR A 26 -11.65 7.46 4.36
N ILE A 27 -10.84 8.39 4.88
CA ILE A 27 -9.54 8.12 5.49
C ILE A 27 -9.61 8.64 6.92
N GLY A 28 -9.52 7.75 7.88
CA GLY A 28 -9.53 8.07 9.31
C GLY A 28 -8.31 7.55 10.03
N TYR A 29 -7.99 8.19 11.15
CA TYR A 29 -6.86 7.82 11.99
C TYR A 29 -7.34 7.41 13.39
N GLY A 30 -6.77 6.32 13.91
CA GLY A 30 -7.07 5.78 15.24
C GLY A 30 -8.08 4.61 15.24
N CYS A 31 -8.10 3.85 16.33
CA CYS A 31 -8.98 2.69 16.54
C CYS A 31 -10.40 3.10 16.97
N GLY A 32 -10.96 4.14 16.34
CA GLY A 32 -12.27 4.71 16.67
C GLY A 32 -13.45 3.87 16.18
N ARG A 33 -14.63 4.48 16.15
CA ARG A 33 -15.93 3.88 15.78
C ARG A 33 -15.94 3.04 14.48
N TYR A 34 -15.00 3.30 13.57
CA TYR A 34 -14.91 2.67 12.24
C TYR A 34 -13.89 1.53 12.17
N PHE A 35 -13.18 1.24 13.26
CA PHE A 35 -12.26 0.10 13.33
C PHE A 35 -13.05 -1.21 13.09
N GLY A 36 -12.73 -1.92 12.02
CA GLY A 36 -13.45 -3.13 11.56
C GLY A 36 -14.46 -2.92 10.42
N TYR A 37 -14.82 -1.68 10.09
CA TYR A 37 -15.64 -1.36 8.91
C TYR A 37 -14.81 -0.95 7.69
N ASN A 38 -13.54 -0.61 7.88
CA ASN A 38 -12.66 -0.22 6.79
C ASN A 38 -12.28 -1.41 5.91
N ASP A 39 -12.20 -1.17 4.60
CA ASP A 39 -11.64 -2.14 3.63
C ASP A 39 -10.13 -2.29 3.81
N MET A 40 -9.47 -1.25 4.31
CA MET A 40 -8.04 -1.26 4.59
C MET A 40 -7.73 -0.66 5.95
N THR A 41 -6.92 -1.36 6.75
CA THR A 41 -6.40 -0.87 8.03
C THR A 41 -4.87 -0.84 8.00
N TRP A 42 -4.26 0.22 8.52
CA TRP A 42 -2.81 0.44 8.46
C TRP A 42 -2.18 0.33 9.85
N PHE A 43 -1.04 -0.34 9.90
CA PHE A 43 -0.25 -0.56 11.11
C PHE A 43 1.22 -0.18 10.86
N SER A 44 1.82 0.46 11.87
CA SER A 44 3.27 0.59 11.97
C SER A 44 3.74 -0.51 12.91
N GLU A 45 4.56 -1.43 12.41
CA GLU A 45 5.02 -2.62 13.13
C GLU A 45 6.45 -2.94 12.71
N ASP A 46 7.28 -3.39 13.67
CA ASP A 46 8.60 -3.92 13.36
C ASP A 46 8.44 -5.31 12.75
N LEU A 47 8.80 -5.46 11.47
CA LEU A 47 8.58 -6.68 10.70
C LEU A 47 9.83 -7.59 10.76
N PRO A 48 9.71 -8.88 10.37
CA PRO A 48 10.86 -9.75 10.30
C PRO A 48 11.98 -9.17 9.41
N PRO A 49 13.26 -9.45 9.72
CA PRO A 49 14.39 -8.90 8.97
C PRO A 49 14.25 -9.09 7.46
N GLY A 50 14.42 -8.00 6.70
CA GLY A 50 14.30 -7.98 5.24
C GLY A 50 12.89 -7.73 4.72
N VAL A 51 11.88 -7.64 5.58
CA VAL A 51 10.50 -7.27 5.24
C VAL A 51 10.27 -5.81 5.63
N ARG A 52 9.84 -4.99 4.67
CA ARG A 52 9.59 -3.54 4.90
C ARG A 52 8.12 -3.16 4.85
N GLY A 53 7.33 -4.03 4.22
CA GLY A 53 5.89 -3.92 4.11
C GLY A 53 5.30 -5.33 4.02
N ARG A 54 4.08 -5.48 4.51
CA ARG A 54 3.29 -6.69 4.38
C ARG A 54 1.81 -6.33 4.27
N TYR A 55 1.20 -6.74 3.18
CA TYR A 55 -0.25 -6.86 3.10
C TYR A 55 -0.74 -8.21 3.66
N GLN A 56 -1.82 -8.17 4.44
CA GLN A 56 -2.56 -9.34 4.90
C GLN A 56 -4.03 -9.20 4.53
N CYS A 57 -4.58 -10.23 3.91
CA CYS A 57 -6.02 -10.30 3.68
C CYS A 57 -6.74 -10.76 4.96
N ASP A 58 -7.69 -9.96 5.42
CA ASP A 58 -8.51 -10.25 6.61
C ASP A 58 -9.87 -10.86 6.21
N ASP A 59 -10.41 -10.50 5.04
CA ASP A 59 -11.61 -11.11 4.44
C ASP A 59 -11.39 -11.37 2.95
N CYS A 60 -11.06 -12.62 2.63
CA CYS A 60 -10.80 -13.09 1.27
C CYS A 60 -11.93 -13.98 0.78
N ARG A 61 -12.60 -13.59 -0.32
CA ARG A 61 -13.70 -14.38 -0.92
C ARG A 61 -13.49 -14.52 -2.43
N GLY A 62 -13.52 -15.76 -2.93
CA GLY A 62 -13.39 -16.02 -4.37
C GLY A 62 -12.12 -15.48 -5.00
N GLY A 63 -11.01 -15.41 -4.25
CA GLY A 63 -9.72 -14.88 -4.73
C GLY A 63 -9.59 -13.35 -4.72
N ARG A 64 -10.60 -12.65 -4.19
CA ARG A 64 -10.58 -11.19 -4.00
C ARG A 64 -10.46 -10.86 -2.52
N SER A 65 -9.69 -9.82 -2.22
CA SER A 65 -9.65 -9.24 -0.87
C SER A 65 -10.68 -8.13 -0.75
N TYR A 66 -11.59 -8.26 0.21
CA TYR A 66 -12.59 -7.22 0.54
C TYR A 66 -12.17 -6.42 1.77
N LYS A 67 -11.39 -7.03 2.65
CA LYS A 67 -10.78 -6.37 3.81
C LYS A 67 -9.36 -6.85 4.00
N GLY A 68 -8.47 -5.94 4.33
CA GLY A 68 -7.13 -6.32 4.73
C GLY A 68 -6.38 -5.28 5.56
N SER A 69 -5.25 -5.73 6.05
CA SER A 69 -4.35 -4.98 6.90
C SER A 69 -3.01 -4.77 6.19
N VAL A 70 -2.52 -3.54 6.19
CA VAL A 70 -1.20 -3.17 5.69
C VAL A 70 -0.29 -2.88 6.88
N TYR A 71 0.79 -3.64 6.99
CA TYR A 71 1.83 -3.46 7.99
C TYR A 71 3.06 -2.85 7.31
N ILE A 72 3.60 -1.79 7.88
CA ILE A 72 4.79 -1.11 7.36
C ILE A 72 5.83 -1.01 8.47
N ASP A 73 7.05 -1.43 8.16
CA ASP A 73 8.22 -1.23 9.00
C ASP A 73 8.88 0.10 8.63
N PHE A 74 8.34 1.17 9.21
CA PHE A 74 8.88 2.50 9.00
C PHE A 74 10.32 2.65 9.49
N PRO A 75 10.75 2.07 10.63
CA PRO A 75 12.16 2.07 11.03
C PRO A 75 13.12 1.43 10.02
N GLU A 76 12.72 0.40 9.27
CA GLU A 76 13.52 -0.18 8.17
C GLU A 76 13.56 0.71 6.93
N LEU A 77 12.53 1.53 6.72
CA LEU A 77 12.43 2.47 5.61
C LEU A 77 13.08 3.83 5.88
N LYS A 78 13.20 4.23 7.16
CA LYS A 78 13.76 5.51 7.62
C LYS A 78 15.24 5.39 7.99
N ARG A 79 16.07 4.87 7.08
CA ARG A 79 17.50 4.55 7.34
C ARG A 79 18.47 5.26 6.42
N GLY A 80 18.00 6.05 5.45
CA GLY A 80 18.84 6.55 4.37
C GLY A 80 18.49 7.95 3.90
N ALA A 81 19.11 8.37 2.80
CA ALA A 81 18.85 9.67 2.21
C ALA A 81 17.50 9.76 1.46
N ASN A 82 16.83 8.63 1.24
CA ASN A 82 15.65 8.50 0.39
C ASN A 82 14.39 8.03 1.15
N ASP A 83 14.35 8.21 2.48
CA ASP A 83 13.29 7.69 3.35
C ASP A 83 11.89 7.95 2.78
N TRP A 84 11.60 9.17 2.33
CA TRP A 84 10.30 9.52 1.78
C TRP A 84 9.95 8.81 0.46
N SER A 85 10.97 8.57 -0.36
CA SER A 85 10.85 7.85 -1.62
C SER A 85 10.54 6.37 -1.39
N ASP A 86 11.21 5.79 -0.41
CA ASP A 86 11.12 4.38 -0.06
C ASP A 86 9.78 4.08 0.63
N ILE A 87 9.38 4.94 1.56
CA ILE A 87 8.07 4.90 2.19
C ILE A 87 6.95 4.92 1.14
N ARG A 88 6.94 5.91 0.23
CA ARG A 88 5.87 6.04 -0.78
C ARG A 88 5.82 4.86 -1.74
N LYS A 89 6.97 4.30 -2.10
CA LYS A 89 7.03 3.11 -2.93
C LYS A 89 6.42 1.92 -2.20
N THR A 90 6.91 1.62 -0.99
CA THR A 90 6.46 0.47 -0.21
C THR A 90 4.98 0.56 0.13
N THR A 91 4.46 1.73 0.52
CA THR A 91 3.04 1.87 0.83
C THR A 91 2.15 1.68 -0.39
N VAL A 92 2.51 2.17 -1.58
CA VAL A 92 1.76 1.90 -2.83
C VAL A 92 1.84 0.42 -3.22
N HIS A 93 3.00 -0.21 -3.04
CA HIS A 93 3.21 -1.65 -3.28
C HIS A 93 2.24 -2.50 -2.44
N GLU A 94 2.17 -2.26 -1.13
CA GLU A 94 1.29 -3.02 -0.25
C GLU A 94 -0.20 -2.78 -0.55
N VAL A 95 -0.58 -1.57 -0.98
CA VAL A 95 -1.95 -1.31 -1.49
C VAL A 95 -2.23 -2.14 -2.74
N GLY A 96 -1.27 -2.31 -3.64
CA GLY A 96 -1.46 -3.16 -4.81
C GLY A 96 -1.78 -4.62 -4.45
N HIS A 97 -1.16 -5.16 -3.41
CA HIS A 97 -1.51 -6.50 -2.91
C HIS A 97 -2.96 -6.60 -2.40
N SER A 98 -3.55 -5.50 -1.91
CA SER A 98 -4.97 -5.47 -1.54
C SER A 98 -5.92 -5.68 -2.70
N LEU A 99 -5.44 -5.46 -3.93
CA LEU A 99 -6.20 -5.64 -5.17
C LEU A 99 -5.82 -6.95 -5.87
N SER A 100 -5.24 -7.89 -5.12
CA SER A 100 -4.78 -9.20 -5.58
C SER A 100 -3.62 -9.15 -6.59
N PHE A 101 -2.85 -8.06 -6.65
CA PHE A 101 -1.67 -8.01 -7.50
C PHE A 101 -0.52 -8.86 -6.98
N ARG A 102 0.17 -9.45 -7.94
CA ARG A 102 1.44 -10.15 -7.74
C ARG A 102 2.59 -9.20 -8.06
N HIS A 103 3.79 -9.58 -7.62
CA HIS A 103 4.97 -8.81 -7.99
C HIS A 103 5.16 -8.76 -9.51
N ASP A 104 5.65 -7.63 -9.99
CA ASP A 104 6.06 -7.44 -11.39
C ASP A 104 7.48 -6.85 -11.47
N SER A 105 7.89 -6.38 -12.65
CA SER A 105 9.19 -5.72 -12.85
C SER A 105 9.09 -4.27 -13.35
N VAL A 106 7.89 -3.71 -13.45
CA VAL A 106 7.64 -2.46 -14.20
C VAL A 106 6.81 -1.43 -13.46
N SER A 107 6.20 -1.77 -12.32
CA SER A 107 5.30 -0.89 -11.56
C SER A 107 5.69 -0.79 -10.08
N ALA A 108 4.82 -0.19 -9.27
CA ALA A 108 4.91 -0.25 -7.82
C ALA A 108 5.02 -1.69 -7.28
N MET A 109 4.57 -2.70 -8.02
CA MET A 109 4.62 -4.11 -7.62
C MET A 109 6.01 -4.75 -7.73
N ILE A 110 7.05 -4.00 -8.09
CA ILE A 110 8.42 -4.51 -8.13
C ILE A 110 8.93 -4.97 -6.76
N GLN A 111 9.51 -6.17 -6.71
CA GLN A 111 10.02 -6.76 -5.48
C GLN A 111 11.45 -6.28 -5.15
N GLY A 112 11.70 -6.01 -3.86
CA GLY A 112 13.06 -5.88 -3.30
C GLY A 112 13.81 -4.60 -3.63
N GLU A 113 13.17 -3.67 -4.33
CA GLU A 113 13.88 -2.55 -4.94
C GLU A 113 13.72 -1.27 -4.10
N VAL A 114 14.35 -1.26 -2.93
CA VAL A 114 14.44 -0.13 -2.00
C VAL A 114 15.89 -0.09 -1.48
N PRO A 115 16.59 1.07 -1.49
CA PRO A 115 16.08 2.41 -1.79
C PRO A 115 15.92 2.67 -3.29
N SER A 116 15.01 3.56 -3.67
CA SER A 116 14.76 3.84 -5.08
C SER A 116 14.16 5.21 -5.33
N THR A 117 14.64 5.93 -6.35
CA THR A 117 14.15 7.29 -6.71
C THR A 117 13.28 7.32 -7.98
N HIS A 118 13.09 6.20 -8.69
CA HIS A 118 12.35 6.26 -9.95
C HIS A 118 10.84 6.38 -9.73
N TRP A 119 10.25 7.47 -10.21
CA TRP A 119 8.84 7.80 -10.01
C TRP A 119 7.85 6.74 -10.51
N ARG A 120 8.19 5.99 -11.56
CA ARG A 120 7.34 4.91 -12.10
C ARG A 120 6.95 3.87 -11.04
N TRP A 121 7.81 3.63 -10.05
CA TRP A 121 7.62 2.64 -9.00
C TRP A 121 6.79 3.18 -7.82
N ARG A 122 6.19 4.37 -7.93
CA ARG A 122 5.13 4.86 -7.01
C ARG A 122 3.78 4.91 -7.70
N SER A 123 3.56 4.02 -8.67
CA SER A 123 2.34 3.94 -9.47
C SER A 123 2.11 2.53 -9.97
N PHE A 124 0.86 2.20 -10.23
CA PHE A 124 0.47 1.02 -10.99
C PHE A 124 0.78 1.21 -12.48
N SER A 125 1.08 0.12 -13.18
CA SER A 125 1.27 0.12 -14.64
C SER A 125 -0.07 0.35 -15.37
N ALA A 126 -0.05 0.49 -16.69
CA ALA A 126 -1.29 0.51 -17.47
C ALA A 126 -2.07 -0.80 -17.33
N SER A 127 -1.38 -1.95 -17.42
CA SER A 127 -1.99 -3.27 -17.28
C SER A 127 -2.65 -3.44 -15.91
N ASP A 128 -1.96 -3.05 -14.84
CA ASP A 128 -2.51 -3.11 -13.49
C ASP A 128 -3.81 -2.30 -13.37
N ARG A 129 -3.80 -1.06 -13.87
CA ARG A 129 -4.99 -0.19 -13.82
C ARG A 129 -6.17 -0.79 -14.59
N ASP A 130 -5.91 -1.35 -15.78
CA ASP A 130 -6.94 -2.01 -16.58
C ASP A 130 -7.52 -3.25 -15.89
N ASP A 131 -6.68 -4.00 -15.17
CA ASP A 131 -7.11 -5.17 -14.40
C ASP A 131 -7.95 -4.76 -13.18
N ILE A 132 -7.58 -3.69 -12.46
CA ILE A 132 -8.38 -3.15 -11.34
C ILE A 132 -9.75 -2.69 -11.82
N ASN A 133 -9.78 -1.84 -12.84
CA ASN A 133 -11.03 -1.24 -13.35
C ASN A 133 -11.97 -2.29 -13.98
N ARG A 134 -11.45 -3.46 -14.35
CA ARG A 134 -12.27 -4.59 -14.81
C ARG A 134 -12.78 -5.45 -13.65
N ALA A 135 -11.99 -5.57 -12.59
CA ALA A 135 -12.29 -6.45 -11.48
C ALA A 135 -13.30 -5.85 -10.50
N PHE A 136 -13.26 -4.53 -10.29
CA PHE A 136 -14.05 -3.79 -9.32
C PHE A 136 -14.90 -2.72 -9.99
#